data_AF-A0AAV0W2V0-F1
#
_entry.id   AF-A0AAV0W2V0-F1
#
_cell.length_a   1.000
_cell.length_b   1.000
_cell.length_c   1.000
_cell.angle_alpha   90.00
_cell.angle_beta   90.00
_cell.angle_gamma   90.00
#
_symmetry.space_group_name_H-M   'P 1'
#
loop_
_entity.id
_entity.type
_entity.pdbx_description
1 polymer ?
#
loop_
_entity_poly.entity_id
_entity_poly.type
_entity_poly.pdbx_seq_one_letter_code
_entity_poly.pdbx_strand_id
1 'polypeptide(L)'
;MFDALKSLKPNLNPKTIMIDYEKAAINAIKTEFPSTKVNGCFFHLSQCMWRHVQEFGLQKKYSEDPKFVLQLRMLPALAFVPKDDVITNKFI
;
A
#
# COMPACT_ATOMS: atom_id res chain seq x y z
N MET A 1 8.66 15.42 -12.51
CA MET A 1 7.24 14.96 -12.63
C MET A 1 6.29 15.99 -12.03
N PHE A 2 6.45 16.35 -10.76
CA PHE A 2 5.54 17.29 -10.10
C PHE A 2 5.58 18.70 -10.70
N ASP A 3 6.73 19.16 -11.19
CA ASP A 3 6.83 20.44 -11.91
C ASP A 3 5.92 20.50 -13.13
N ALA A 4 5.86 19.43 -13.93
CA ALA A 4 4.98 19.37 -15.09
C ALA A 4 3.48 19.47 -14.67
N LEU A 5 3.11 18.83 -13.56
CA LEU A 5 1.75 18.92 -13.01
C LEU A 5 1.43 20.34 -12.52
N LYS A 6 2.41 20.99 -11.86
CA LYS A 6 2.28 22.38 -11.39
C LYS A 6 2.25 23.37 -12.56
N SER A 7 2.99 23.13 -13.64
CA SER A 7 2.89 23.95 -14.86
C SER A 7 1.51 23.88 -15.50
N LEU A 8 0.89 22.68 -15.52
CA LEU A 8 -0.47 22.50 -16.04
C LEU A 8 -1.53 23.07 -15.10
N LYS A 9 -1.31 23.01 -13.78
CA LYS A 9 -2.21 23.55 -12.77
C LYS A 9 -1.39 24.23 -11.65
N PRO A 10 -1.11 25.54 -11.78
CA PRO A 10 -0.21 26.27 -10.86
C PRO A 10 -0.60 26.18 -9.39
N ASN A 11 -1.91 26.11 -9.11
CA ASN A 11 -2.45 26.02 -7.76
C ASN A 11 -2.88 24.58 -7.39
N LEU A 12 -2.23 23.57 -7.97
CA LEU A 12 -2.51 22.17 -7.66
C LEU A 12 -2.16 21.89 -6.19
N ASN A 13 -3.19 21.70 -5.38
CA ASN A 13 -3.06 21.29 -3.99
C ASN A 13 -4.02 20.11 -3.72
N PRO A 14 -3.60 18.87 -4.04
CA PRO A 14 -4.44 17.71 -3.81
C PRO A 14 -4.60 17.49 -2.31
N LYS A 15 -5.84 17.19 -1.88
CA LYS A 15 -6.11 16.83 -0.48
C LYS A 15 -5.48 15.48 -0.12
N THR A 16 -5.48 14.56 -1.07
CA THR A 16 -4.97 13.21 -0.91
C THR A 16 -4.24 12.78 -2.16
N ILE A 17 -3.12 12.08 -2.01
CA ILE A 17 -2.44 11.35 -3.07
C ILE A 17 -2.38 9.87 -2.69
N MET A 18 -2.81 9.01 -3.60
CA MET A 18 -2.65 7.57 -3.50
C MET A 18 -1.42 7.16 -4.31
N ILE A 19 -0.50 6.42 -3.69
CA ILE A 19 0.80 6.07 -4.30
C ILE A 19 1.18 4.64 -3.91
N ASP A 20 2.13 4.06 -4.62
CA ASP A 20 2.82 2.85 -4.16
C ASP A 20 3.58 3.11 -2.85
N TYR A 21 4.15 2.05 -2.27
CA TYR A 21 4.81 2.13 -0.95
C TYR A 21 6.29 2.52 -1.06
N GLU A 22 6.72 3.14 -2.18
CA GLU A 22 8.11 3.56 -2.34
C GLU A 22 8.43 4.80 -1.50
N LYS A 23 9.41 4.67 -0.60
CA LYS A 23 9.82 5.73 0.31
C LYS A 23 10.27 7.00 -0.42
N ALA A 24 10.97 6.84 -1.55
CA ALA A 24 11.43 7.97 -2.36
C ALA A 24 10.24 8.75 -2.96
N ALA A 25 9.25 8.06 -3.53
CA ALA A 25 8.05 8.68 -4.06
C ALA A 25 7.24 9.40 -2.97
N ILE A 26 7.05 8.76 -1.81
CA ILE A 26 6.36 9.35 -0.65
C ILE A 26 7.07 10.64 -0.19
N ASN A 27 8.40 10.62 -0.09
CA ASN A 27 9.18 11.78 0.33
C ASN A 27 9.09 12.94 -0.68
N ALA A 28 9.15 12.63 -1.98
CA ALA A 28 9.00 13.63 -3.02
C ALA A 28 7.60 14.27 -2.98
N ILE A 29 6.54 13.47 -2.78
CA ILE A 29 5.17 13.98 -2.61
C ILE A 29 5.07 14.90 -1.39
N LYS A 30 5.64 14.53 -0.25
CA LYS A 30 5.62 15.36 0.97
C LYS A 30 6.40 16.66 0.81
N THR A 31 7.44 16.66 -0.01
CA THR A 31 8.21 17.87 -0.34
C THR A 31 7.40 18.79 -1.24
N GLU A 32 6.78 18.24 -2.28
CA GLU A 32 6.08 19.03 -3.30
C GLU A 32 4.67 19.47 -2.88
N PHE A 33 4.00 18.68 -2.03
CA PHE A 33 2.65 18.93 -1.51
C PHE A 33 2.58 18.66 0.01
N PRO A 34 3.15 19.54 0.86
CA PRO A 34 3.27 19.29 2.30
C PRO A 34 1.95 19.10 3.05
N SER A 35 0.87 19.72 2.55
CA SER A 35 -0.48 19.60 3.12
C SER A 35 -1.26 18.37 2.65
N THR A 36 -0.71 17.56 1.74
CA THR A 36 -1.43 16.41 1.19
C THR A 36 -1.41 15.23 2.15
N LYS A 37 -2.52 14.50 2.23
CA LYS A 37 -2.54 13.19 2.87
C LYS A 37 -2.00 12.14 1.89
N VAL A 38 -0.92 11.47 2.26
CA VAL A 38 -0.38 10.35 1.46
C VAL A 38 -0.98 9.04 1.95
N ASN A 39 -1.65 8.33 1.04
CA ASN A 39 -2.20 7.00 1.29
C ASN A 39 -1.48 5.96 0.42
N GLY A 40 -1.19 4.80 1.00
CA GLY A 40 -0.72 3.65 0.24
C GLY A 40 -1.84 3.03 -0.61
N CYS A 41 -1.52 2.60 -1.82
CA CYS A 41 -2.46 1.99 -2.73
C CYS A 41 -2.68 0.50 -2.39
N PHE A 42 -3.90 0.13 -1.97
CA PHE A 42 -4.24 -1.26 -1.63
C PHE A 42 -4.10 -2.23 -2.83
N PHE A 43 -4.42 -1.76 -4.04
CA PHE A 43 -4.27 -2.56 -5.26
C PHE A 43 -2.79 -2.92 -5.50
N HIS A 44 -1.89 -1.93 -5.42
CA HIS A 44 -0.45 -2.18 -5.57
C HIS A 44 0.09 -3.09 -4.46
N LEU A 45 -0.38 -2.95 -3.21
CA LEU A 45 -0.03 -3.87 -2.12
C LEU A 45 -0.43 -5.31 -2.44
N SER A 46 -1.67 -5.52 -2.89
CA SER A 46 -2.17 -6.84 -3.28
C SER A 46 -1.36 -7.45 -4.42
N GLN A 47 -0.98 -6.65 -5.42
CA GLN A 47 -0.11 -7.08 -6.52
C GLN A 47 1.31 -7.43 -6.04
N CYS A 48 1.91 -6.63 -5.14
CA CYS A 48 3.19 -6.95 -4.52
C CYS A 48 3.16 -8.30 -3.79
N MET A 49 2.10 -8.55 -3.01
CA MET A 49 1.92 -9.81 -2.29
C MET A 49 1.87 -11.00 -3.26
N TRP A 50 1.12 -10.87 -4.36
CA TRP A 50 1.04 -11.93 -5.36
C TRP A 50 2.40 -12.19 -6.05
N ARG A 51 3.15 -11.14 -6.39
CA ARG A 51 4.51 -11.31 -6.94
C ARG A 51 5.43 -12.07 -6.00
N HIS A 52 5.39 -11.78 -4.70
CA HIS A 52 6.18 -12.53 -3.71
C HIS A 52 5.76 -14.00 -3.65
N VAL A 53 4.45 -14.29 -3.67
CA VAL A 53 3.97 -15.68 -3.77
C VAL A 53 4.55 -16.39 -4.98
N GLN A 54 4.65 -15.71 -6.13
CA GLN A 54 5.23 -16.27 -7.35
C GLN A 54 6.75 -16.45 -7.25
N GLU A 55 7.47 -15.45 -6.73
CA GLU A 55 8.93 -15.45 -6.55
C GLU A 55 9.41 -16.61 -5.68
N PHE A 56 8.64 -16.96 -4.65
CA PHE A 56 8.94 -18.10 -3.76
C PHE A 56 8.42 -19.45 -4.27
N GLY A 57 7.82 -19.52 -5.47
CA GLY A 57 7.29 -20.78 -6.02
C GLY A 57 6.05 -21.31 -5.27
N LEU A 58 5.31 -20.43 -4.58
CA LEU A 58 4.21 -20.80 -3.70
C LEU A 58 2.84 -20.82 -4.39
N GLN A 59 2.78 -20.71 -5.72
CA GLN A 59 1.52 -20.62 -6.48
C GLN A 59 0.63 -21.83 -6.25
N LYS A 60 1.20 -23.04 -6.28
CA LYS A 60 0.46 -24.29 -6.04
C LYS A 60 -0.11 -24.35 -4.62
N LYS A 61 0.71 -23.99 -3.62
CA LYS A 61 0.26 -23.91 -2.23
C LYS A 61 -0.85 -22.86 -2.06
N TYR A 62 -0.71 -21.72 -2.72
CA TYR A 62 -1.73 -20.68 -2.74
C TYR A 62 -3.04 -21.14 -3.41
N SER A 63 -3.02 -22.06 -4.38
CA SER A 63 -4.26 -22.59 -4.96
C SER A 63 -4.91 -23.72 -4.15
N GLU A 64 -4.11 -24.48 -3.39
CA GLU A 64 -4.55 -25.76 -2.79
C GLU A 64 -4.71 -25.72 -1.26
N ASP A 65 -4.12 -24.73 -0.57
CA ASP A 65 -4.17 -24.62 0.90
C ASP A 65 -4.95 -23.36 1.34
N PRO A 66 -6.26 -23.50 1.67
CA PRO A 66 -7.08 -22.38 2.12
C PRO A 66 -6.57 -21.69 3.38
N LYS A 67 -5.91 -22.42 4.29
CA LYS A 67 -5.37 -21.85 5.53
C LYS A 67 -4.19 -20.94 5.22
N PHE A 68 -3.31 -21.37 4.34
CA PHE A 68 -2.19 -20.56 3.85
C PHE A 68 -2.67 -19.29 3.13
N VAL A 69 -3.68 -19.42 2.26
CA VAL A 69 -4.28 -18.27 1.56
C VAL A 69 -4.90 -17.28 2.55
N LEU A 70 -5.62 -17.77 3.56
CA LEU A 70 -6.22 -16.93 4.58
C LEU A 70 -5.15 -16.14 5.33
N GLN A 71 -4.09 -16.81 5.79
CA GLN A 71 -2.96 -16.16 6.48
C GLN A 71 -2.30 -15.08 5.63
N LEU A 72 -2.08 -15.33 4.33
CA LEU A 72 -1.52 -14.33 3.42
C LEU A 72 -2.47 -13.15 3.19
N ARG A 73 -3.77 -13.40 3.07
CA ARG A 73 -4.79 -12.35 2.86
C ARG A 73 -5.02 -11.50 4.12
N MET A 74 -4.72 -12.02 5.31
CA MET A 74 -4.77 -11.24 6.54
C MET A 74 -3.75 -10.10 6.54
N LEU A 75 -2.59 -10.25 5.88
CA LEU A 75 -1.54 -9.23 5.83
C LEU A 75 -2.03 -7.91 5.21
N PRO A 76 -2.55 -7.87 3.96
CA PRO A 76 -3.11 -6.64 3.42
C PRO A 76 -4.40 -6.21 4.14
N ALA A 77 -5.16 -7.14 4.73
CA ALA A 77 -6.37 -6.81 5.48
C ALA A 77 -6.10 -5.94 6.72
N LEU A 78 -4.87 -5.94 7.26
CA LEU A 78 -4.45 -5.04 8.35
C LEU A 78 -4.66 -3.57 8.01
N ALA A 79 -4.68 -3.19 6.72
CA ALA A 79 -4.98 -1.82 6.29
C ALA A 79 -6.39 -1.34 6.71
N PHE A 80 -7.29 -2.26 7.04
CA PHE A 80 -8.67 -1.99 7.46
C PHE A 80 -8.91 -2.23 8.94
N VAL A 81 -7.90 -2.69 9.69
CA VAL A 81 -8.00 -2.91 11.12
C VAL A 81 -7.63 -1.60 11.84
N PRO A 82 -8.41 -1.15 12.84
CA PRO A 82 -8.02 -0.01 13.67
C PRO A 82 -6.62 -0.22 14.26
N LYS A 83 -5.79 0.82 14.25
CA LYS A 83 -4.38 0.73 14.71
C LYS A 83 -4.24 0.11 16.11
N ASP A 84 -5.17 0.41 17.01
CA ASP A 84 -5.13 -0.02 18.41
C ASP A 84 -5.44 -1.51 18.56
N ASP A 85 -6.18 -2.08 17.60
CA ASP A 85 -6.50 -3.49 17.50
C ASP A 85 -5.37 -4.31 16.86
N VAL A 86 -4.43 -3.67 16.14
CA VAL A 86 -3.24 -4.33 15.58
C VAL A 86 -2.11 -4.44 16.62
N ILE A 87 -1.94 -3.42 17.47
CA ILE A 87 -0.84 -3.33 18.45
C ILE A 87 -1.15 -4.18 19.69
N THR A 88 -2.42 -4.30 20.05
CA THR A 88 -2.82 -5.23 21.09
C THR A 88 -2.78 -6.65 20.53
N ASN A 89 -2.08 -7.56 21.21
CA ASN A 89 -1.91 -8.97 20.85
C ASN A 89 -3.24 -9.77 21.02
N LYS A 90 -4.38 -9.20 20.58
CA LYS A 90 -5.73 -9.76 20.71
C LYS A 90 -6.06 -10.77 19.63
N PHE A 91 -5.27 -10.83 18.55
CA PHE A 91 -5.59 -11.62 17.35
C PHE A 91 -4.48 -12.61 16.94
N ILE A 92 -3.44 -12.78 17.77
CA ILE A 92 -2.36 -13.75 17.56
C ILE A 92 -2.15 -14.56 18.84
#